data_AF-A0A3B9G1C4-F1
#
_entry.id   AF-A0A3B9G1C4-F1
#
_cell.length_a   1.000
_cell.length_b   1.000
_cell.length_c   1.000
_cell.angle_alpha   90.00
_cell.angle_beta   90.00
_cell.angle_gamma   90.00
#
_symmetry.space_group_name_H-M   'P 1'
#
loop_
_entity.id
_entity.type
_entity.pdbx_description
1 polymer ?
#
loop_
_entity_poly.entity_id
_entity_poly.type
_entity_poly.pdbx_seq_one_letter_code
_entity_poly.pdbx_strand_id
1 'polypeptide(L)' 'MSGTNYQLVMENSGKYTLSAPNGKNVVSINHRGLKGGWNIDASLRFPPEILCGIFSFCRYIEQENEFLIV' A
#
# COMPACT_ATOMS: atom_id res chain seq x y z
N MET A 1 13.21 -12.40 18.45
CA MET A 1 12.42 -11.15 18.37
C MET A 1 11.04 -11.52 17.86
N SER A 2 9.97 -11.20 18.59
CA SER A 2 8.61 -11.36 18.08
C SER A 2 8.32 -10.18 17.16
N GLY A 3 8.22 -10.44 15.85
CA GLY A 3 7.81 -9.43 14.87
C GLY A 3 6.29 -9.23 14.93
N THR A 4 5.82 -8.03 14.57
CA THR A 4 4.38 -7.77 14.39
C THR A 4 4.02 -8.02 12.93
N ASN A 5 3.03 -8.88 12.68
CA ASN A 5 2.60 -9.21 11.32
C ASN A 5 1.59 -8.18 10.81
N TYR A 6 1.93 -7.50 9.73
CA TYR A 6 1.00 -6.61 9.02
C TYR A 6 0.52 -7.29 7.74
N GLN A 7 -0.70 -6.97 7.32
CA GLN A 7 -1.27 -7.45 6.07
C GLN A 7 -1.40 -6.30 5.07
N LEU A 8 -0.72 -6.41 3.93
CA LEU A 8 -0.85 -5.50 2.81
C LEU A 8 -1.87 -6.07 1.83
N VAL A 9 -2.86 -5.26 1.46
CA VAL A 9 -3.90 -5.63 0.49
C VAL A 9 -3.93 -4.61 -0.64
N MET A 10 -3.90 -5.11 -1.87
CA MET A 10 -4.18 -4.33 -3.07
C MET A 10 -5.68 -4.44 -3.36
N GLU A 11 -6.46 -3.45 -2.96
CA GLU A 11 -7.92 -3.45 -3.13
C GLU A 11 -8.29 -3.27 -4.60
N ASN A 12 -7.56 -2.37 -5.28
CA ASN A 12 -7.59 -2.15 -6.73
C ASN A 12 -6.35 -1.34 -7.15
N SER A 13 -6.23 -1.03 -8.45
CA SER A 13 -5.12 -0.26 -9.03
C SER A 13 -4.99 1.18 -8.50
N GLY A 14 -5.97 1.69 -7.76
CA GLY A 14 -5.96 3.01 -7.14
C GLY A 14 -5.95 3.00 -5.62
N LYS A 15 -5.95 1.84 -4.96
CA LYS A 15 -6.10 1.75 -3.50
C LYS A 15 -5.37 0.56 -2.91
N TYR A 16 -4.44 0.84 -2.00
CA TYR A 16 -3.74 -0.16 -1.19
C TYR A 16 -3.92 0.13 0.30
N THR A 17 -4.03 -0.92 1.11
CA THR A 17 -4.25 -0.83 2.55
C THR A 17 -3.26 -1.71 3.31
N LEU A 18 -2.71 -1.20 4.42
CA LEU A 18 -1.91 -1.97 5.37
C LEU A 18 -2.67 -2.07 6.69
N SER A 19 -2.94 -3.28 7.14
CA SER A 19 -3.67 -3.56 8.37
C SER A 19 -2.77 -4.19 9.42
N ALA A 20 -2.89 -3.72 10.66
CA ALA A 20 -2.26 -4.33 11.83
C ALA A 20 -2.96 -5.65 12.22
N PRO A 21 -2.37 -6.49 13.10
CA PRO A 21 -2.96 -7.76 13.50
C PRO A 21 -4.38 -7.67 14.09
N ASN A 22 -4.71 -6.51 14.68
CA ASN A 22 -6.04 -6.24 15.23
C ASN A 22 -7.07 -5.79 14.17
N GLY A 23 -6.73 -5.89 12.88
CA GLY A 23 -7.58 -5.48 11.76
C GLY A 23 -7.64 -3.97 11.53
N LYS A 24 -6.94 -3.15 12.32
CA LYS A 24 -6.93 -1.71 12.13
C LYS A 24 -6.08 -1.36 10.91
N ASN A 25 -6.66 -0.59 9.98
CA ASN A 25 -5.92 0.02 8.89
C ASN A 25 -4.96 1.09 9.45
N VAL A 26 -3.67 0.88 9.20
CA VAL A 26 -2.58 1.74 9.67
C VAL A 26 -1.92 2.55 8.56
N VAL A 27 -2.02 2.11 7.31
CA VAL A 27 -1.59 2.86 6.11
C VAL A 27 -2.62 2.69 5.00
N SER A 28 -3.00 3.80 4.36
CA SER A 28 -3.82 3.81 3.16
C SER A 28 -3.09 4.58 2.06
N ILE A 29 -2.98 3.97 0.89
CA ILE A 29 -2.34 4.56 -0.28
C ILE A 29 -3.40 4.69 -1.37
N ASN A 30 -3.72 5.92 -1.76
CA ASN A 30 -4.85 6.19 -2.66
C ASN A 30 -4.44 7.06 -3.84
N HIS A 31 -4.77 6.63 -5.05
CA HIS A 31 -4.61 7.43 -6.26
C HIS A 31 -5.59 8.61 -6.24
N ARG A 32 -5.16 9.80 -6.68
CA ARG A 32 -5.98 11.02 -6.67
C ARG A 32 -6.91 11.14 -7.88
N GLY A 33 -7.12 10.07 -8.63
CA GLY A 33 -7.97 10.06 -9.84
C GLY A 33 -7.43 10.99 -10.92
N LEU A 34 -8.29 11.84 -11.48
CA LEU A 34 -7.98 12.69 -12.64
C LEU A 34 -6.84 13.70 -12.39
N LYS A 35 -6.57 14.06 -11.14
CA LYS A 35 -5.47 14.99 -10.80
C LYS A 35 -4.09 14.31 -10.87
N GLY A 36 -4.05 12.99 -10.97
CA GLY A 36 -2.83 12.21 -10.93
C GLY A 36 -2.15 12.23 -9.55
N GLY A 37 -1.19 11.34 -9.38
CA GLY A 37 -0.42 11.21 -8.14
C GLY A 37 -1.17 10.48 -7.03
N TRP A 38 -0.53 10.39 -5.88
CA TRP A 38 -0.92 9.49 -4.79
C TRP A 38 -0.90 10.18 -3.44
N ASN A 39 -1.81 9.79 -2.56
CA ASN A 39 -1.80 10.09 -1.13
C ASN A 39 -1.32 8.86 -0.37
N ILE A 40 -0.49 9.08 0.65
CA ILE A 40 -0.12 8.06 1.63
C ILE A 40 -0.54 8.60 2.99
N ASP A 41 -1.58 8.00 3.55
CA ASP A 41 -2.12 8.34 4.87
C ASP A 41 -1.68 7.25 5.86
N ALA A 42 -0.95 7.62 6.90
CA ALA A 42 -0.49 6.69 7.93
C ALA A 42 -0.97 7.13 9.32
N SER A 43 -1.62 6.23 10.05
CA SER A 43 -2.09 6.50 11.43
C SER A 43 -1.05 6.15 12.50
N LEU A 44 0.02 5.45 12.12
CA LEU A 44 1.20 5.20 12.93
C LEU A 44 2.40 5.94 12.35
N ARG A 45 3.39 6.25 13.21
CA ARG A 45 4.67 6.79 12.76
C ARG A 45 5.51 5.67 12.13
N PHE A 46 5.31 5.45 10.84
CA PHE A 46 6.28 4.73 10.03
C PHE A 46 7.37 5.69 9.55
N PRO A 47 8.64 5.26 9.47
CA PRO A 47 9.67 6.01 8.77
C PRO A 47 9.25 6.25 7.31
N PRO A 48 9.50 7.45 6.74
CA PRO A 48 9.12 7.75 5.36
C PRO A 48 9.65 6.73 4.34
N GLU A 49 10.87 6.23 4.54
CA GLU A 49 11.51 5.22 3.69
C GLU A 49 10.72 3.90 3.65
N ILE A 50 10.07 3.51 4.76
CA ILE A 50 9.21 2.32 4.80
C ILE A 50 7.93 2.55 4.00
N LEU A 51 7.31 3.72 4.15
CA LEU A 51 6.11 4.09 3.40
C LEU A 51 6.37 4.16 1.89
N CYS A 52 7.49 4.77 1.50
CA CYS A 52 7.93 4.83 0.11
C CYS A 52 8.24 3.43 -0.44
N GLY A 53 8.91 2.57 0.33
CA GLY A 53 9.20 1.19 -0.07
C GLY A 53 7.93 0.38 -0.32
N ILE A 54 6.94 0.47 0.58
CA ILE A 54 5.63 -0.17 0.39
C ILE A 54 4.95 0.35 -0.88
N PHE A 55 4.94 1.66 -1.09
CA PHE A 55 4.35 2.26 -2.29
C PHE A 55 5.02 1.75 -3.58
N SER A 56 6.36 1.77 -3.64
CA SER A 56 7.12 1.25 -4.77
C SER A 56 6.85 -0.23 -5.02
N PHE A 57 6.75 -1.03 -3.96
CA PHE A 57 6.41 -2.45 -4.04
C PHE A 57 5.00 -2.69 -4.61
N CYS A 58 3.99 -1.92 -4.15
CA CYS A 58 2.64 -2.01 -4.70
C CYS A 58 2.60 -1.68 -6.19
N ARG A 59 3.31 -0.63 -6.62
CA ARG A 59 3.40 -0.25 -8.04
C ARG A 59 4.10 -1.31 -8.88
N TYR A 60 5.14 -1.95 -8.35
CA TYR A 60 5.85 -3.04 -9.01
C TYR A 60 4.92 -4.26 -9.22
N ILE A 61 4.22 -4.72 -8.18
CA ILE A 61 3.28 -5.86 -8.29
C ILE A 61 2.17 -5.58 -9.31
N GLU A 62 1.63 -4.37 -9.32
CA GLU A 62 0.58 -4.01 -10.27
C GLU A 62 1.07 -4.12 -11.73
N GLN A 63 2.30 -3.66 -12.02
CA GLN A 63 2.90 -3.81 -13.34
C GLN A 63 3.10 -5.29 -13.74
N GLU A 64 3.51 -6.14 -12.80
CA GLU A 64 3.63 -7.58 -13.06
C GLU A 64 2.25 -8.23 -13.34
N ASN A 65 1.18 -7.75 -12.69
CA ASN A 65 -0.19 -8.22 -12.93
C ASN A 65 -0.75 -7.78 -14.29
N GLU A 66 -0.26 -6.68 -14.89
CA GLU A 66 -0.69 -6.23 -16.23
C GLU A 66 -0.25 -7.19 -17.36
N PHE A 67 0.68 -8.12 -17.10
CA PHE A 67 1.09 -9.13 -18.07
C PHE A 67 0.17 -10.36 -18.17
N LEU A 68 -0.89 -10.43 -17.36
CA LEU A 68 -1.90 -11.50 -17.41
C LEU A 68 -3.20 -11.07 -18.12
N ILE A 69 -3.10 -10.34 -19.23
CA ILE A 69 -4.23 -10.19 -20.15
C ILE A 69 -4.24 -11.44 -21.04
N VAL A 70 -5.05 -12.44 -20.65
CA VAL A 70 -5.46 -13.56 -21.50
C VAL A 70 -6.71 -13.17 -22.28
#